data_AF-A0AAV2TKE1-F1
#
_entry.id   AF-A0AAV2TKE1-F1
#
_cell.length_a   1.000
_cell.length_b   1.000
_cell.length_c   1.000
_cell.angle_alpha   90.00
_cell.angle_beta   90.00
_cell.angle_gamma   90.00
#
_symmetry.space_group_name_H-M   'P 1'
#
loop_
_entity.id
_entity.type
_entity.pdbx_description
1 polymer ?
#
loop_
_entity_poly.entity_id
_entity_poly.type
_entity_poly.pdbx_seq_one_letter_code
_entity_poly.pdbx_strand_id
1 'polypeptide(L)'
;MSQWWSRRDSGNITYGELWPEDPEFSSMVHPHWHSFRPPDPIHNYLAGAYIGIIGLTGVFENLLVIVLFTLDPVLRTPTNLLILNLAVSDLIFSAVNGFPLKTLAAFNQRWPWGRQGNYIPEGFHTSCTFDYLSTDWGNVLFNAGMYIFGFLMPVLMLVLSYWKIVLKSRRSKLNLFNLSRSEAREDSSGVICVTSRNGLDGALVKAKTT
;
A
#
# COMPACT_ATOMS: atom_id res chain seq x y z
N MET A 1 17.24 27.25 -24.29
CA MET A 1 17.84 26.90 -22.98
C MET A 1 17.67 28.12 -22.11
N SER A 2 17.06 27.95 -20.96
CA SER A 2 16.06 28.85 -20.40
C SER A 2 16.48 29.47 -19.07
N GLN A 3 16.16 30.75 -18.91
CA GLN A 3 16.73 31.66 -17.91
C GLN A 3 16.30 31.41 -16.45
N TRP A 4 15.63 30.29 -16.14
CA TRP A 4 15.10 30.02 -14.80
C TRP A 4 16.15 29.57 -13.77
N TRP A 5 17.21 28.87 -14.19
CA TRP A 5 18.31 28.53 -13.27
C TRP A 5 18.94 29.79 -12.67
N SER A 6 19.18 30.80 -13.50
CA SER A 6 19.78 32.07 -13.06
C SER A 6 18.87 32.88 -12.12
N ARG A 7 17.55 32.71 -12.18
CA ARG A 7 16.60 33.40 -11.31
C ARG A 7 16.55 32.78 -9.92
N ARG A 8 16.66 31.46 -9.80
CA ARG A 8 16.63 30.76 -8.50
C ARG A 8 17.80 31.19 -7.59
N ASP A 9 18.97 31.45 -8.18
CA ASP A 9 20.18 31.85 -7.43
C ASP A 9 20.09 33.26 -6.82
N SER A 10 19.09 34.07 -7.20
CA SER A 10 18.88 35.41 -6.62
C SER A 10 18.34 35.39 -5.17
N GLY A 11 17.96 34.21 -4.64
CA GLY A 11 17.69 33.95 -3.22
C GLY A 11 16.45 34.63 -2.62
N ASN A 12 15.80 35.54 -3.35
CA ASN A 12 14.68 36.34 -2.85
C ASN A 12 13.35 36.08 -3.57
N ILE A 13 13.31 35.12 -4.51
CA ILE A 13 12.10 34.80 -5.26
C ILE A 13 11.24 33.75 -4.56
N THR A 14 9.92 33.88 -4.65
CA THR A 14 8.98 32.88 -4.17
C THR A 14 8.45 32.04 -5.33
N TYR A 15 7.74 30.95 -5.02
CA TYR A 15 7.12 30.11 -6.05
C TYR A 15 6.11 30.84 -6.93
N GLY A 16 5.44 31.88 -6.43
CA GLY A 16 4.51 32.69 -7.22
C GLY A 16 5.20 33.49 -8.34
N GLU A 17 6.50 33.74 -8.22
CA GLU A 17 7.30 34.54 -9.16
C GLU A 17 8.29 33.68 -9.97
N LEU A 18 8.37 32.38 -9.67
CA LEU A 18 9.40 31.48 -10.22
C LEU A 18 9.17 31.13 -11.69
N TRP A 19 7.92 31.14 -12.16
CA TRP A 19 7.52 30.62 -13.48
C TRP A 19 6.83 31.65 -14.39
N PRO A 20 7.41 32.84 -14.63
CA PRO A 20 6.78 33.87 -15.45
C PRO A 20 6.67 33.48 -16.94
N GLU A 21 7.50 32.54 -17.38
CA GLU A 21 7.54 32.03 -18.76
C GLU A 21 6.62 30.81 -18.97
N ASP A 22 6.04 30.26 -17.91
CA ASP A 22 5.15 29.10 -17.95
C ASP A 22 3.84 29.42 -17.20
N PRO A 23 2.95 30.22 -17.82
CA PRO A 23 1.68 30.62 -17.19
C PRO A 23 0.74 29.43 -17.00
N GLU A 24 0.84 28.40 -17.83
CA GLU A 24 0.08 27.16 -17.67
C GLU A 24 0.46 26.49 -16.35
N PHE A 25 1.77 26.29 -16.11
CA PHE A 25 2.25 25.73 -14.85
C PHE A 25 1.90 26.59 -13.64
N SER A 26 2.15 27.91 -13.73
CA SER A 26 1.84 28.84 -12.65
C SER A 26 0.35 28.84 -12.26
N SER A 27 -0.57 28.60 -13.20
CA SER A 27 -2.00 28.53 -12.93
C SER A 27 -2.44 27.26 -12.20
N MET A 28 -1.63 26.20 -12.25
CA MET A 28 -1.92 24.93 -11.55
C MET A 28 -1.50 24.97 -10.08
N VAL A 29 -0.53 25.80 -9.73
CA VAL A 29 -0.01 25.91 -8.38
C VAL A 29 -1.03 26.57 -7.47
N HIS A 30 -1.37 25.91 -6.36
CA HIS A 30 -2.32 26.46 -5.40
C HIS A 30 -1.72 27.71 -4.72
N PRO A 31 -2.50 28.80 -4.49
CA PRO A 31 -2.00 30.07 -3.93
C PRO A 31 -1.27 29.92 -2.59
N HIS A 32 -1.62 28.90 -1.80
CA HIS A 32 -0.91 28.53 -0.58
C HIS A 32 0.60 28.40 -0.79
N TRP A 33 1.05 27.82 -1.91
CA TRP A 33 2.46 27.58 -2.18
C TRP A 33 3.21 28.83 -2.63
N HIS A 34 2.52 29.89 -3.06
CA HIS A 34 3.15 31.10 -3.62
C HIS A 34 3.98 31.91 -2.61
N SER A 35 3.72 31.76 -1.31
CA SER A 35 4.46 32.45 -0.25
C SER A 35 5.78 31.78 0.11
N PHE A 36 5.99 30.53 -0.34
CA PHE A 36 7.19 29.77 -0.02
C PHE A 36 8.30 29.99 -1.04
N ARG A 37 9.54 29.86 -0.59
CA ARG A 37 10.72 29.89 -1.44
C ARG A 37 11.01 28.48 -1.98
N PRO A 38 11.47 28.35 -3.23
CA PRO A 38 11.90 27.05 -3.74
C PRO A 38 13.11 26.52 -2.97
N PRO A 39 13.16 25.21 -2.68
CA PRO A 39 14.34 24.59 -2.10
C PRO A 39 15.49 24.55 -3.10
N ASP A 40 16.69 24.35 -2.57
CA ASP A 40 17.89 24.17 -3.40
C ASP A 40 17.67 23.00 -4.40
N PRO A 41 18.00 23.19 -5.69
CA PRO A 41 18.00 22.16 -6.73
C PRO A 41 18.44 20.76 -6.30
N ILE A 42 19.44 20.67 -5.42
CA ILE A 42 20.00 19.39 -4.97
C ILE A 42 18.93 18.50 -4.33
N HIS A 43 17.99 19.07 -3.58
CA HIS A 43 16.93 18.31 -2.93
C HIS A 43 16.01 17.66 -3.96
N ASN A 44 15.70 18.36 -5.04
CA ASN A 44 14.90 17.82 -6.13
C ASN A 44 15.64 16.70 -6.86
N TYR A 45 16.95 16.86 -7.13
CA TYR A 45 17.75 15.81 -7.77
C TYR A 45 17.88 14.55 -6.90
N LEU A 46 18.10 14.71 -5.59
CA LEU A 46 18.16 13.60 -4.65
C LEU A 46 16.80 12.88 -4.55
N ALA A 47 15.70 13.63 -4.43
CA ALA A 47 14.35 13.06 -4.41
C ALA A 47 14.02 12.33 -5.72
N GLY A 48 14.40 12.89 -6.86
CA GLY A 48 14.24 12.29 -8.18
C GLY A 48 15.02 10.99 -8.33
N ALA A 49 16.30 10.98 -7.95
CA ALA A 49 17.13 9.77 -7.97
C ALA A 49 16.56 8.67 -7.07
N TYR A 50 16.15 9.04 -5.84
CA TYR A 50 15.53 8.11 -4.89
C TYR A 50 14.24 7.48 -5.43
N ILE A 51 13.33 8.30 -5.96
CA ILE A 51 12.06 7.82 -6.54
C ILE A 51 12.29 7.01 -7.81
N GLY A 52 13.29 7.37 -8.62
CA GLY A 52 13.68 6.60 -9.79
C GLY A 52 14.14 5.19 -9.42
N ILE A 53 14.98 5.06 -8.39
CA ILE A 53 15.44 3.75 -7.89
C ILE A 53 14.24 2.93 -7.40
N ILE A 54 13.38 3.50 -6.55
CA ILE A 54 12.18 2.80 -6.04
C ILE A 54 11.24 2.39 -7.16
N GLY A 55 11.03 3.27 -8.15
CA GLY A 55 10.18 2.99 -9.30
C GLY A 55 10.72 1.80 -10.11
N LEU A 56 12.02 1.77 -10.36
CA LEU A 56 12.66 0.68 -11.11
C LEU A 56 12.63 -0.64 -10.34
N THR A 57 12.94 -0.62 -9.03
CA THR A 57 12.85 -1.84 -8.20
C THR A 57 11.42 -2.31 -8.09
N GLY A 58 10.46 -1.41 -7.87
CA GLY A 58 9.04 -1.74 -7.79
C GLY A 58 8.50 -2.34 -9.08
N VAL A 59 8.91 -1.84 -10.25
CA VAL A 59 8.56 -2.45 -11.54
C VAL A 59 9.17 -3.85 -11.67
N PHE A 60 10.46 -4.01 -11.36
CA PHE A 60 11.14 -5.30 -11.46
C PHE A 60 10.55 -6.35 -10.52
N GLU A 61 10.36 -6.02 -9.24
CA GLU A 61 9.86 -6.94 -8.21
C GLU A 61 8.42 -7.37 -8.50
N ASN A 62 7.55 -6.43 -8.84
CA ASN A 62 6.16 -6.76 -9.14
C ASN A 62 6.00 -7.50 -10.47
N LEU A 63 6.82 -7.20 -11.48
CA LEU A 63 6.83 -7.97 -12.73
C LEU A 63 7.30 -9.41 -12.48
N LEU A 64 8.33 -9.61 -11.64
CA LEU A 64 8.80 -10.94 -11.27
C LEU A 64 7.69 -11.74 -10.58
N VAL A 65 6.96 -11.13 -9.63
CA VAL A 65 5.82 -11.78 -8.96
C VAL A 65 4.75 -12.19 -9.98
N ILE A 66 4.38 -11.30 -10.90
CA ILE A 66 3.39 -11.60 -11.95
C ILE A 66 3.88 -12.76 -12.83
N VAL A 67 5.14 -12.74 -13.26
CA VAL A 67 5.72 -13.78 -14.11
C VAL A 67 5.70 -15.13 -13.39
N LEU A 68 6.16 -15.20 -12.14
CA LEU A 68 6.18 -16.45 -11.37
C LEU A 68 4.77 -17.05 -11.22
N PHE A 69 3.77 -16.23 -10.91
CA PHE A 69 2.39 -16.69 -10.69
C PHE A 69 1.66 -17.04 -12.00
N THR A 70 2.02 -16.41 -13.12
CA THR A 70 1.45 -16.76 -14.43
C THR A 70 2.08 -18.00 -15.03
N LEU A 71 3.39 -18.20 -14.84
CA LEU A 71 4.11 -19.38 -15.34
C LEU A 71 3.80 -20.64 -14.54
N ASP A 72 3.67 -20.56 -13.22
CA ASP A 72 3.41 -21.74 -12.40
C ASP A 72 1.89 -21.96 -12.19
N PRO A 73 1.26 -22.96 -12.83
CA PRO A 73 -0.15 -23.28 -12.60
C PRO A 73 -0.46 -23.73 -11.17
N VAL A 74 0.51 -24.28 -10.44
CA VAL A 74 0.33 -24.71 -9.05
C VAL A 74 0.08 -23.51 -8.13
N LEU A 75 0.68 -22.36 -8.46
CA LEU A 75 0.50 -21.13 -7.70
C LEU A 75 -0.84 -20.43 -7.96
N ARG A 76 -1.59 -20.79 -9.01
CA ARG A 76 -2.85 -20.13 -9.42
C ARG A 76 -4.07 -20.60 -8.61
N THR A 77 -3.97 -20.53 -7.29
CA THR A 77 -5.11 -20.78 -6.38
C THR A 77 -5.94 -19.50 -6.19
N PRO A 78 -7.24 -19.58 -5.88
CA PRO A 78 -8.08 -18.38 -5.67
C PRO A 78 -7.54 -17.41 -4.61
N THR A 79 -6.90 -17.92 -3.56
CA THR A 79 -6.25 -17.08 -2.53
C THR A 79 -5.02 -16.35 -3.07
N ASN A 80 -4.26 -17.02 -3.93
CA ASN A 80 -3.05 -16.49 -4.55
C ASN A 80 -3.35 -15.45 -5.65
N LEU A 81 -4.57 -15.43 -6.22
CA LEU A 81 -4.99 -14.37 -7.13
C LEU A 81 -5.03 -12.99 -6.47
N LEU A 82 -5.23 -12.92 -5.15
CA LEU A 82 -5.13 -11.64 -4.42
C LEU A 82 -3.71 -11.08 -4.45
N ILE A 83 -2.70 -11.94 -4.33
CA ILE A 83 -1.29 -11.56 -4.42
C ILE A 83 -0.97 -11.05 -5.83
N LEU A 84 -1.51 -11.73 -6.85
CA LEU A 84 -1.37 -11.29 -8.23
C LEU A 84 -2.01 -9.91 -8.47
N ASN A 85 -3.22 -9.67 -7.95
CA ASN A 85 -3.88 -8.37 -8.06
C ASN A 85 -3.10 -7.25 -7.34
N LEU A 86 -2.54 -7.56 -6.17
CA LEU A 86 -1.67 -6.64 -5.44
C LEU A 86 -0.42 -6.29 -6.28
N ALA A 87 0.26 -7.29 -6.84
CA ALA A 87 1.43 -7.08 -7.69
C ALA A 87 1.11 -6.26 -8.96
N VAL A 88 -0.05 -6.47 -9.58
CA VAL A 88 -0.51 -5.66 -10.72
C VAL A 88 -0.74 -4.20 -10.29
N SER A 89 -1.38 -3.98 -9.14
CA SER A 89 -1.60 -2.63 -8.59
C SER A 89 -0.28 -1.91 -8.30
N ASP A 90 0.66 -2.58 -7.64
CA ASP A 90 1.95 -2.02 -7.26
C ASP A 90 2.84 -1.78 -8.49
N LEU A 91 2.73 -2.63 -9.52
CA LEU A 91 3.39 -2.41 -10.82
C LEU A 91 2.87 -1.14 -11.50
N ILE A 92 1.55 -0.96 -11.59
CA ILE A 92 0.96 0.25 -12.20
C ILE A 92 1.37 1.49 -11.39
N PHE A 93 1.29 1.40 -10.06
CA PHE A 93 1.68 2.50 -9.18
C PHE A 93 3.16 2.88 -9.38
N SER A 94 4.06 1.90 -9.42
CA SER A 94 5.51 2.13 -9.59
C SER A 94 5.85 2.68 -10.99
N ALA A 95 5.20 2.16 -12.03
CA ALA A 95 5.40 2.60 -13.41
C ALA A 95 4.91 4.04 -13.65
N VAL A 96 3.83 4.45 -12.97
CA VAL A 96 3.25 5.80 -13.11
C VAL A 96 3.91 6.79 -12.14
N ASN A 97 4.08 6.45 -10.86
CA ASN A 97 4.54 7.40 -9.83
C ASN A 97 6.04 7.37 -9.58
N GLY A 98 6.78 6.42 -10.17
CA GLY A 98 8.23 6.29 -10.06
C GLY A 98 8.96 6.91 -11.26
N PHE A 99 9.56 6.05 -12.07
CA PHE A 99 10.19 6.40 -13.35
C PHE A 99 9.24 6.00 -14.50
N PRO A 100 8.94 6.89 -15.47
CA PRO A 100 9.65 8.13 -15.76
C PRO A 100 9.03 9.41 -15.19
N LEU A 101 7.74 9.44 -14.85
CA LEU A 101 7.02 10.70 -14.53
C LEU A 101 7.66 11.43 -13.33
N LYS A 102 7.43 11.02 -12.08
CA LYS A 102 7.90 11.80 -10.92
C LYS A 102 9.42 12.04 -10.91
N THR A 103 10.19 11.09 -11.43
CA THR A 103 11.65 11.20 -11.58
C THR A 103 12.06 12.34 -12.53
N LEU A 104 11.49 12.41 -13.74
CA LEU A 104 11.82 13.46 -14.70
C LEU A 104 11.36 14.84 -14.23
N ALA A 105 10.26 14.92 -13.49
CA ALA A 105 9.77 16.20 -12.95
C ALA A 105 10.70 16.72 -11.88
N ALA A 106 11.23 15.82 -11.04
CA ALA A 106 12.24 16.17 -10.06
C ALA A 106 13.51 16.74 -10.72
N PHE A 107 14.01 16.11 -11.79
CA PHE A 107 15.15 16.64 -12.57
C PHE A 107 14.82 17.95 -13.30
N ASN A 108 13.58 18.13 -13.75
CA ASN A 108 13.11 19.39 -14.34
C ASN A 108 12.74 20.45 -13.29
N GLN A 109 12.76 20.09 -12.00
CA GLN A 109 12.39 20.92 -10.86
C GLN A 109 10.96 21.50 -10.94
N ARG A 110 10.10 20.89 -11.76
CA ARG A 110 8.68 21.19 -11.93
C ARG A 110 7.97 20.01 -12.60
N TRP A 111 6.65 20.00 -12.53
CA TRP A 111 5.80 19.03 -13.21
C TRP A 111 5.51 19.49 -14.65
N PRO A 112 6.01 18.78 -15.70
CA PRO A 112 5.85 19.19 -17.09
C PRO A 112 4.62 18.60 -17.79
N TRP A 113 3.84 17.70 -17.17
CA TRP A 113 2.79 16.95 -17.86
C TRP A 113 1.42 17.64 -17.92
N GLY A 114 1.37 18.95 -17.68
CA GLY A 114 0.12 19.70 -17.62
C GLY A 114 -0.80 19.25 -16.47
N ARG A 115 -2.06 19.68 -16.50
CA ARG A 115 -3.04 19.44 -15.43
C ARG A 115 -3.75 18.10 -15.56
N GLN A 116 -3.70 17.27 -14.51
CA GLN A 116 -4.41 15.99 -14.45
C GLN A 116 -5.71 16.14 -13.66
N GLY A 117 -6.77 16.65 -14.28
CA GLY A 117 -8.06 16.86 -13.63
C GLY A 117 -7.98 17.88 -12.47
N ASN A 118 -8.43 17.49 -11.27
CA ASN A 118 -8.38 18.31 -10.06
C ASN A 118 -7.12 18.07 -9.21
N TYR A 119 -6.13 17.35 -9.74
CA TYR A 119 -4.87 17.17 -9.05
C TYR A 119 -4.03 18.44 -9.17
N ILE A 120 -3.41 18.84 -8.06
CA ILE A 120 -2.56 20.03 -7.98
C ILE A 120 -1.11 19.63 -7.69
N PRO A 121 -0.12 20.42 -8.13
CA PRO A 121 1.27 20.24 -7.73
C PRO A 121 1.44 20.33 -6.20
N GLU A 122 2.20 19.38 -5.64
CA GLU A 122 2.63 19.40 -4.23
C GLU A 122 3.65 20.51 -3.97
N GLY A 123 3.99 20.79 -2.72
CA GLY A 123 4.89 21.92 -2.37
C GLY A 123 6.26 21.95 -3.06
N PHE A 124 6.83 20.79 -3.45
CA PHE A 124 8.07 20.74 -4.24
C PHE A 124 7.86 21.00 -5.73
N HIS A 125 6.61 20.99 -6.20
CA HIS A 125 6.17 21.19 -7.58
C HIS A 125 6.63 20.11 -8.56
N THR A 126 7.15 18.98 -8.07
CA THR A 126 7.68 17.87 -8.88
C THR A 126 6.75 16.65 -8.93
N SER A 127 5.61 16.71 -8.24
CA SER A 127 4.54 15.71 -8.23
C SER A 127 3.20 16.38 -8.12
N CYS A 128 2.15 15.69 -8.59
CA CYS A 128 0.76 16.10 -8.40
C CYS A 128 0.06 15.12 -7.46
N THR A 129 -0.86 15.64 -6.66
CA THR A 129 -1.74 14.85 -5.79
C THR A 129 -3.13 15.48 -5.74
N PHE A 130 -4.08 14.80 -5.11
CA PHE A 130 -5.42 15.34 -4.94
C PHE A 130 -5.37 16.68 -4.19
N ASP A 131 -6.27 17.60 -4.54
CA ASP A 131 -6.32 18.89 -3.87
C ASP A 131 -6.83 18.73 -2.45
N TYR A 132 -5.94 18.84 -1.46
CA TYR A 132 -6.29 18.82 -0.03
C TYR A 132 -6.34 20.22 0.59
N LEU A 133 -6.14 21.27 -0.20
CA LEU A 133 -6.08 22.65 0.26
C LEU A 133 -7.38 23.42 0.00
N SER A 134 -8.04 23.16 -1.13
CA SER A 134 -9.29 23.82 -1.47
C SER A 134 -10.43 23.41 -0.54
N THR A 135 -11.16 24.40 -0.03
CA THR A 135 -12.27 24.20 0.92
C THR A 135 -13.64 24.11 0.26
N ASP A 136 -13.68 23.91 -1.06
CA ASP A 136 -14.93 23.72 -1.79
C ASP A 136 -15.67 22.47 -1.32
N TRP A 137 -16.98 22.54 -1.20
CA TRP A 137 -17.81 21.42 -0.71
C TRP A 137 -17.60 20.13 -1.51
N GLY A 138 -17.43 20.23 -2.83
CA GLY A 138 -17.14 19.08 -3.68
C GLY A 138 -15.78 18.43 -3.36
N ASN A 139 -14.75 19.26 -3.12
CA ASN A 139 -13.41 18.82 -2.79
C ASN A 139 -13.33 18.21 -1.39
N VAL A 140 -13.97 18.86 -0.42
CA VAL A 140 -14.07 18.36 0.96
C VAL A 140 -14.80 17.03 1.01
N LEU A 141 -15.92 16.88 0.29
CA LEU A 141 -16.66 15.62 0.25
C LEU A 141 -15.85 14.51 -0.42
N PHE A 142 -15.16 14.81 -1.52
CA PHE A 142 -14.25 13.89 -2.18
C PHE A 142 -13.13 13.41 -1.24
N ASN A 143 -12.44 14.35 -0.58
CA ASN A 143 -11.38 14.06 0.38
C ASN A 143 -11.89 13.24 1.57
N ALA A 144 -13.00 13.66 2.19
CA ALA A 144 -13.61 12.92 3.29
C ALA A 144 -14.00 11.49 2.86
N GLY A 145 -14.58 11.34 1.66
CA GLY A 145 -14.91 10.05 1.07
C GLY A 145 -13.68 9.16 0.88
N MET A 146 -12.59 9.70 0.33
CA MET A 146 -11.33 8.94 0.16
C MET A 146 -10.77 8.45 1.50
N TYR A 147 -10.76 9.28 2.55
CA TYR A 147 -10.26 8.84 3.86
C TYR A 147 -11.17 7.79 4.52
N ILE A 148 -12.49 7.92 4.40
CA ILE A 148 -13.44 6.98 5.02
C ILE A 148 -13.42 5.63 4.27
N PHE A 149 -13.63 5.65 2.95
CA PHE A 149 -13.80 4.43 2.15
C PHE A 149 -12.48 3.84 1.67
N GLY A 150 -11.47 4.68 1.40
CA GLY A 150 -10.17 4.24 0.91
C GLY A 150 -9.16 3.88 2.01
N PHE A 151 -9.35 4.39 3.23
CA PHE A 151 -8.43 4.12 4.34
C PHE A 151 -9.11 3.51 5.57
N LEU A 152 -10.07 4.20 6.18
CA LEU A 152 -10.64 3.77 7.47
C LEU A 152 -11.40 2.44 7.37
N MET A 153 -12.27 2.28 6.37
CA MET A 153 -13.04 1.05 6.17
C MET A 153 -12.14 -0.16 5.89
N PRO A 154 -11.20 -0.13 4.91
CA PRO A 154 -10.26 -1.23 4.70
C PRO A 154 -9.41 -1.57 5.92
N VAL A 155 -8.88 -0.56 6.63
CA VAL A 155 -8.08 -0.78 7.85
C VAL A 155 -8.92 -1.45 8.94
N LEU A 156 -10.16 -0.99 9.16
CA LEU A 156 -11.06 -1.62 10.12
C LEU A 156 -11.37 -3.07 9.73
N MET A 157 -11.63 -3.34 8.46
CA MET A 157 -11.85 -4.69 7.95
C MET A 157 -10.63 -5.60 8.18
N LEU A 158 -9.41 -5.10 7.92
CA LEU A 158 -8.18 -5.82 8.18
C LEU A 158 -8.03 -6.13 9.68
N VAL A 159 -8.16 -5.14 10.55
CA VAL A 159 -8.01 -5.30 12.00
C VAL A 159 -9.01 -6.33 12.55
N LEU A 160 -10.30 -6.21 12.19
CA LEU A 160 -11.34 -7.13 12.66
C LEU A 160 -11.10 -8.56 12.14
N SER A 161 -10.64 -8.71 10.90
CA SER A 161 -10.36 -10.01 10.30
C SER A 161 -9.16 -10.69 10.98
N TYR A 162 -8.04 -9.97 11.12
CA TYR A 162 -6.84 -10.49 11.78
C TYR A 162 -7.07 -10.79 13.27
N TRP A 163 -7.85 -9.95 13.97
CA TRP A 163 -8.23 -10.21 15.35
C TRP A 163 -8.96 -11.55 15.50
N LYS A 164 -9.97 -11.81 14.65
CA LYS A 164 -10.70 -13.09 14.65
C LYS A 164 -9.80 -14.28 14.33
N ILE A 165 -8.87 -14.13 13.38
CA ILE A 165 -7.89 -15.19 13.03
C ILE A 165 -7.02 -15.53 14.25
N VAL A 166 -6.51 -14.53 14.96
CA VAL A 166 -5.68 -14.74 16.16
C VAL A 166 -6.47 -15.45 17.26
N LEU A 167 -7.72 -15.07 17.50
CA LEU A 167 -8.58 -15.73 18.49
C LEU A 167 -8.84 -17.20 18.13
N LYS A 168 -9.16 -17.49 16.87
CA LYS A 168 -9.39 -18.86 16.40
C LYS A 168 -8.11 -19.70 16.49
N SER A 169 -6.97 -19.13 16.12
CA SER A 169 -5.66 -19.78 16.22
C SER A 169 -5.33 -20.16 17.66
N ARG A 170 -5.56 -19.24 18.62
CA ARG A 170 -5.40 -19.52 20.06
C ARG A 170 -6.32 -20.63 20.54
N ARG A 171 -7.60 -20.62 20.13
CA ARG A 171 -8.57 -21.68 20.48
C ARG A 171 -8.19 -23.04 19.89
N SER A 172 -7.67 -23.08 18.66
CA SER A 172 -7.23 -24.32 18.00
C SER A 172 -6.08 -24.98 18.77
N LYS A 173 -5.09 -24.19 19.22
CA LYS A 173 -3.98 -24.70 20.05
C LYS A 173 -4.44 -25.23 21.39
N LEU A 174 -5.38 -24.53 22.05
CA LEU A 174 -5.93 -24.98 23.32
C LEU A 174 -6.71 -26.29 23.17
N ASN A 175 -7.50 -26.44 22.11
CA ASN A 175 -8.22 -27.68 21.82
C ASN A 175 -7.25 -28.84 21.60
N LEU A 176 -6.16 -28.63 20.85
CA LEU A 176 -5.12 -29.64 20.66
C LEU A 176 -4.43 -30.02 21.98
N PHE A 177 -4.15 -29.07 22.87
CA PHE A 177 -3.57 -29.34 24.19
C PHE A 177 -4.54 -30.09 25.13
N ASN A 178 -5.83 -29.78 25.06
CA ASN A 178 -6.83 -30.51 25.84
C ASN A 178 -7.03 -31.94 25.32
N LEU A 179 -6.97 -32.14 23.99
CA LEU A 179 -7.01 -33.45 23.35
C LEU A 179 -5.80 -34.31 23.77
N SER A 180 -4.58 -33.77 23.70
CA SER A 180 -3.39 -34.50 24.16
C SER A 180 -3.43 -34.81 25.66
N ARG A 181 -4.03 -33.91 26.46
CA ARG A 181 -4.24 -34.14 27.89
C ARG A 181 -5.33 -35.18 28.18
N SER A 182 -6.41 -35.25 27.38
CA SER A 182 -7.42 -36.31 27.53
C SER A 182 -6.87 -37.67 27.14
N GLU A 183 -6.09 -37.74 26.06
CA GLU A 183 -5.40 -38.97 25.64
C GLU A 183 -4.43 -39.45 26.75
N ALA A 184 -3.62 -38.56 27.33
CA ALA A 184 -2.71 -38.91 28.42
C ALA A 184 -3.44 -39.40 29.70
N ARG A 185 -4.64 -38.87 29.98
CA ARG A 185 -5.47 -39.31 31.12
C ARG A 185 -6.11 -40.68 30.87
N GLU A 186 -6.52 -40.96 29.64
CA GLU A 186 -7.08 -42.26 29.24
C GLU A 186 -6.02 -43.38 29.34
N ASP A 187 -4.80 -43.12 28.89
CA ASP A 187 -3.66 -44.04 29.00
C ASP A 187 -3.31 -44.33 30.47
N SER A 188 -3.24 -43.28 31.30
CA SER A 188 -3.00 -43.41 32.75
C SER A 188 -4.08 -44.19 33.50
N SER A 189 -5.31 -44.22 32.97
CA SER A 189 -6.46 -44.85 33.61
C SER A 189 -6.73 -46.27 33.08
N GLY A 190 -5.99 -46.73 32.07
CA GLY A 190 -6.22 -48.01 31.40
C GLY A 190 -7.58 -48.08 30.66
N VAL A 191 -8.15 -46.93 30.29
CA VAL A 191 -9.45 -46.84 29.62
C VAL A 191 -9.22 -46.53 28.15
N ILE A 192 -9.45 -47.50 27.26
CA ILE A 192 -9.33 -47.32 25.82
C ILE A 192 -10.74 -47.05 25.28
N CYS A 193 -11.00 -45.82 24.82
CA CYS A 193 -12.26 -45.47 24.18
C CYS A 193 -12.22 -45.91 22.69
N VAL A 194 -12.79 -47.08 22.39
CA VAL A 194 -12.91 -47.57 21.01
C VAL A 194 -14.17 -46.97 20.38
N THR A 195 -14.03 -45.94 19.54
CA THR A 195 -15.16 -45.44 18.76
C THR A 195 -15.48 -46.44 17.64
N SER A 196 -16.54 -47.25 17.82
CA SER A 196 -17.05 -48.17 16.81
C SER A 196 -17.58 -47.40 15.60
N ARG A 197 -17.24 -47.84 14.38
CA ARG A 197 -17.60 -47.20 13.10
C ARG A 197 -19.11 -47.20 12.76
N ASN A 198 -19.95 -47.82 13.59
CA ASN A 198 -21.40 -47.88 13.37
C ASN A 198 -22.08 -47.08 14.48
N GLY A 199 -22.69 -45.94 14.13
CA GLY A 199 -23.05 -44.85 15.04
C GLY A 199 -24.21 -45.08 16.01
N LEU A 200 -24.27 -46.21 16.71
CA LEU A 200 -25.16 -46.45 17.84
C LEU A 200 -24.36 -47.13 18.96
N ASP A 201 -24.36 -46.49 20.13
CA ASP A 201 -23.81 -46.93 21.42
C ASP A 201 -22.27 -46.86 21.58
N GLY A 202 -21.79 -45.73 22.10
CA GLY A 202 -20.45 -45.61 22.67
C GLY A 202 -20.35 -46.40 23.98
N ALA A 203 -20.02 -47.69 23.90
CA ALA A 203 -19.71 -48.49 25.07
C ALA A 203 -18.26 -48.27 25.53
N LEU A 204 -18.07 -47.79 26.76
CA LEU A 204 -16.79 -47.70 27.46
C LEU A 204 -16.29 -49.12 27.79
N VAL A 205 -15.25 -49.60 27.11
CA VAL A 205 -14.60 -50.88 27.42
C VAL A 205 -13.35 -50.60 28.26
N LYS A 206 -13.38 -51.00 29.54
CA LYS A 206 -12.23 -50.90 30.44
C LYS A 206 -11.24 -52.01 30.07
N ALA A 207 -10.01 -51.66 29.70
CA ALA A 207 -8.99 -52.66 29.38
C ALA A 207 -8.65 -53.43 30.67
N LYS A 208 -8.87 -54.74 30.66
CA LYS A 208 -8.51 -55.64 31.75
C LYS A 208 -7.05 -56.04 31.55
N THR A 209 -6.14 -55.35 32.21
CA THR A 209 -4.72 -55.73 32.28
C THR A 209 -4.62 -57.10 32.96
N THR A 210 -3.93 -58.03 32.30
CA THR A 210 -3.70 -59.41 32.74
C THR A 210 -2.47 -59.50 33.61
#